data_AF-A0A2V8PX92-F1
#
_entry.id   AF-A0A2V8PX92-F1
#
_cell.length_a   1.000
_cell.length_b   1.000
_cell.length_c   1.000
_cell.angle_alpha   90.00
_cell.angle_beta   90.00
_cell.angle_gamma   90.00
#
_symmetry.space_group_name_H-M   'P 1'
#
loop_
_entity.id
_entity.type
_entity.pdbx_description
1 polymer ?
#
loop_
_entity_poly.entity_id
_entity_poly.type
_entity_poly.pdbx_seq_one_letter_code
_entity_poly.pdbx_strand_id
1 'polypeptide(L)'
;MPRPDLSIILVTPDCYETIRKTIHSLREQTVRDRLEIVIVAPSERTLCPVEKELEGFHSVRVIELGEIRTLAAPRAAGIRAASAPLVALGEDHGFHRQPWAAVGPAFTNGNPGVMSWISLVMDYGRWLKPVVGGVTDDVPGHNSAWKRELLLEYDTALERMMQAPTLMHWDMQAKGHQLYLEPAAKVHHVNITRLASFVPDHFYGARVFAAARAQNWPFAQRLFYAGGNLFLMPRTFRGWLGHIHRIGLESELLPKAWPLLLLSLAVWTLGEMIGYGLGMGRAE
;
A
#
# COMPACT_ATOMS: atom_id res chain seq x y z
N MET A 1 -22.14 -8.57 21.49
CA MET A 1 -22.13 -7.35 20.65
C MET A 1 -22.29 -7.77 19.19
N PRO A 2 -22.86 -6.93 18.32
CA PRO A 2 -22.84 -7.17 16.88
C PRO A 2 -21.39 -7.30 16.38
N ARG A 3 -21.19 -7.83 15.16
CA ARG A 3 -19.86 -7.95 14.54
C ARG A 3 -19.38 -6.56 14.10
N PRO A 4 -18.07 -6.24 14.17
CA PRO A 4 -17.53 -5.00 13.60
C PRO A 4 -17.75 -4.98 12.09
N ASP A 5 -17.90 -3.78 11.55
CA ASP A 5 -18.18 -3.54 10.13
C ASP A 5 -16.89 -3.56 9.29
N LEU A 6 -15.78 -3.09 9.85
CA LEU A 6 -14.46 -3.02 9.22
C LEU A 6 -13.36 -3.30 10.25
N SER A 7 -12.40 -4.14 9.89
CA SER A 7 -11.18 -4.34 10.68
C SER A 7 -10.04 -3.56 10.06
N ILE A 8 -9.39 -2.71 10.84
CA ILE A 8 -8.20 -1.97 10.44
C ILE A 8 -6.96 -2.71 10.96
N ILE A 9 -6.09 -3.16 10.06
CA ILE A 9 -4.85 -3.82 10.41
C ILE A 9 -3.72 -2.81 10.48
N LEU A 10 -3.14 -2.64 11.67
CA LEU A 10 -2.00 -1.77 11.92
C LEU A 10 -0.81 -2.62 12.32
N VAL A 11 0.24 -2.58 11.49
CA VAL A 11 1.51 -3.25 11.80
C VAL A 11 2.45 -2.23 12.41
N THR A 12 3.01 -2.56 13.58
CA THR A 12 4.10 -1.80 14.19
C THR A 12 5.29 -2.75 14.40
N PRO A 13 6.45 -2.54 13.74
CA PRO A 13 7.61 -3.41 13.91
C PRO A 13 8.36 -3.17 15.23
N ASP A 14 8.08 -2.06 15.92
CA ASP A 14 8.79 -1.63 17.11
C ASP A 14 7.83 -1.29 18.26
N CYS A 15 7.18 -0.13 18.23
CA CYS A 15 6.42 0.44 19.33
C CYS A 15 5.16 1.17 18.86
N TYR A 16 4.24 1.43 19.78
CA TYR A 16 2.96 2.08 19.48
C TYR A 16 3.09 3.48 18.83
N GLU A 17 4.17 4.22 19.10
CA GLU A 17 4.35 5.58 18.59
C GLU A 17 4.27 5.69 17.06
N THR A 18 4.67 4.63 16.34
CA THR A 18 4.63 4.60 14.88
C THR A 18 3.21 4.60 14.33
N ILE A 19 2.23 4.07 15.09
CA ILE A 19 0.82 3.99 14.69
C ILE A 19 -0.09 4.95 15.46
N ARG A 20 0.43 5.66 16.48
CA ARG A 20 -0.32 6.58 17.35
C ARG A 20 -1.10 7.63 16.55
N LYS A 21 -0.49 8.24 15.53
CA LYS A 21 -1.14 9.25 14.67
C LYS A 21 -2.30 8.67 13.87
N THR A 22 -2.14 7.45 13.36
CA THR A 22 -3.20 6.73 12.65
C THR A 22 -4.34 6.41 13.59
N ILE A 23 -4.05 5.90 14.80
CA ILE A 23 -5.08 5.66 15.83
C ILE A 23 -5.84 6.96 16.14
N HIS A 24 -5.14 8.07 16.38
CA HIS A 24 -5.80 9.35 16.64
C HIS A 24 -6.74 9.75 15.50
N SER A 25 -6.31 9.62 14.26
CA SER A 25 -7.14 9.93 13.08
C SER A 25 -8.37 9.01 12.96
N LEU A 26 -8.23 7.74 13.34
CA LEU A 26 -9.33 6.76 13.38
C LEU A 26 -10.34 7.05 14.50
N ARG A 27 -9.89 7.59 15.64
CA ARG A 27 -10.78 7.98 16.76
C ARG A 27 -11.66 9.18 16.44
N GLU A 28 -11.22 10.05 15.53
CA GLU A 28 -12.01 11.18 15.04
C GLU A 28 -13.07 10.77 14.01
N GLN A 29 -13.06 9.51 13.55
CA GLN A 29 -14.06 9.03 12.60
C GLN A 29 -15.42 8.85 13.27
N THR A 30 -16.47 9.26 12.57
CA THR A 30 -17.87 9.15 13.04
C THR A 30 -18.35 7.70 13.18
N VAL A 31 -17.58 6.73 12.69
CA VAL A 31 -17.90 5.29 12.69
C VAL A 31 -16.96 4.49 13.60
N ARG A 32 -16.16 5.14 14.45
CA ARG A 32 -15.13 4.47 15.28
C ARG A 32 -15.66 3.30 16.10
N ASP A 33 -16.87 3.40 16.63
CA ASP A 33 -17.58 2.38 17.43
C ASP A 33 -17.96 1.13 16.62
N ARG A 34 -17.77 1.17 15.29
CA ARG A 34 -17.99 0.07 14.34
C ARG A 34 -16.68 -0.51 13.80
N LEU A 35 -15.54 0.07 14.16
CA LEU A 35 -14.21 -0.35 13.71
C LEU A 35 -13.57 -1.31 14.71
N GLU A 36 -13.09 -2.45 14.23
CA GLU A 36 -12.14 -3.28 14.97
C GLU A 36 -10.72 -2.83 14.64
N ILE A 37 -9.88 -2.63 15.65
CA ILE A 37 -8.46 -2.37 15.46
C ILE A 37 -7.69 -3.66 15.72
N VAL A 38 -6.91 -4.12 14.74
CA VAL A 38 -6.03 -5.28 14.87
C VAL A 38 -4.59 -4.79 14.77
N ILE A 39 -3.92 -4.73 15.92
CA ILE A 39 -2.52 -4.32 16.03
C ILE A 39 -1.64 -5.56 15.94
N VAL A 40 -0.70 -5.58 15.00
CA VAL A 40 0.29 -6.65 14.89
C VAL A 40 1.65 -6.09 15.29
N ALA A 41 2.24 -6.67 16.34
CA ALA A 41 3.43 -6.15 17.00
C ALA A 41 4.39 -7.28 17.40
N PRO A 42 5.66 -6.99 17.72
CA PRO A 42 6.56 -8.01 18.22
C PRO A 42 6.12 -8.61 19.56
N SER A 43 5.59 -7.75 20.44
CA SER A 43 4.94 -8.15 21.68
C SER A 43 3.96 -7.07 22.12
N GLU A 44 2.90 -7.45 22.82
CA GLU A 44 1.96 -6.56 23.48
C GLU A 44 2.67 -5.60 24.45
N ARG A 45 3.78 -6.03 25.05
CA ARG A 45 4.59 -5.19 25.95
C ARG A 45 5.17 -3.95 25.26
N THR A 46 5.38 -3.98 23.94
CA THR A 46 5.94 -2.82 23.21
C THR A 46 4.89 -1.76 22.90
N LEU A 47 3.62 -2.02 23.21
CA LEU A 47 2.55 -1.08 23.00
C LEU A 47 2.42 -0.04 24.13
N CYS A 48 3.01 -0.29 25.32
CA CYS A 48 2.85 0.55 26.53
C CYS A 48 1.36 0.78 26.89
N PRO A 49 0.98 1.38 28.04
CA PRO A 49 -0.44 1.51 28.36
C PRO A 49 -1.13 2.50 27.39
N VAL A 50 -1.85 1.93 26.42
CA VAL A 50 -2.55 2.62 25.33
C VAL A 50 -4.07 2.47 25.42
N GLU A 51 -4.56 1.90 26.53
CA GLU A 51 -5.96 1.53 26.70
C GLU A 51 -6.88 2.74 26.46
N LYS A 52 -6.51 3.91 27.00
CA LYS A 52 -7.26 5.17 26.84
C LYS A 52 -7.31 5.68 25.39
N GLU A 53 -6.26 5.41 24.60
CA GLU A 53 -6.22 5.80 23.19
C GLU A 53 -6.96 4.81 22.29
N LEU A 54 -7.22 3.61 22.80
CA LEU A 54 -7.98 2.57 22.12
C LEU A 54 -9.45 2.52 22.55
N GLU A 55 -9.84 3.32 23.55
CA GLU A 55 -11.23 3.50 23.95
C GLU A 55 -12.09 4.10 22.83
N GLY A 56 -13.31 3.56 22.69
CA GLY A 56 -14.33 4.01 21.74
C GLY A 56 -14.36 3.23 20.43
N PHE A 57 -13.36 2.39 20.14
CA PHE A 57 -13.45 1.42 19.05
C PHE A 57 -14.39 0.27 19.41
N HIS A 58 -14.94 -0.42 18.39
CA HIS A 58 -15.78 -1.59 18.60
C HIS A 58 -15.06 -2.66 19.43
N SER A 59 -13.82 -2.95 19.05
CA SER A 59 -12.96 -3.93 19.69
C SER A 59 -11.51 -3.70 19.27
N VAL A 60 -10.56 -4.05 20.14
CA VAL A 60 -9.14 -4.03 19.81
C VAL A 60 -8.53 -5.38 20.07
N ARG A 61 -7.66 -5.82 19.16
CA ARG A 61 -6.93 -7.09 19.26
C ARG A 61 -5.45 -6.84 18.99
N VAL A 62 -4.61 -7.45 19.80
CA VAL A 62 -3.16 -7.44 19.62
C VAL A 62 -2.72 -8.83 19.19
N ILE A 63 -1.92 -8.90 18.12
CA ILE A 63 -1.34 -10.12 17.58
C ILE A 63 0.17 -10.02 17.75
N GLU A 64 0.73 -10.86 18.61
CA GLU A 64 2.17 -10.98 18.79
C GLU A 64 2.77 -11.89 17.70
N LEU A 65 3.72 -11.37 16.93
CA LEU A 65 4.39 -12.12 15.86
C LEU A 65 5.90 -12.34 16.11
N GLY A 66 6.42 -11.88 17.25
CA GLY A 66 7.85 -11.84 17.50
C GLY A 66 8.56 -10.85 16.56
N GLU A 67 9.81 -11.13 16.22
CA GLU A 67 10.60 -10.22 15.38
C GLU A 67 9.93 -10.00 14.00
N ILE A 68 9.52 -8.75 13.73
CA ILE A 68 8.92 -8.36 12.45
C ILE A 68 10.03 -7.90 11.51
N ARG A 69 10.38 -8.73 10.54
CA ARG A 69 11.38 -8.42 9.51
C ARG A 69 10.78 -7.92 8.21
N THR A 70 9.55 -8.35 7.91
CA THR A 70 8.82 -8.01 6.69
C THR A 70 7.44 -7.47 7.03
N LEU A 71 6.78 -6.79 6.08
CA LEU A 71 5.42 -6.29 6.29
C LEU A 71 4.34 -7.26 5.80
N ALA A 72 4.66 -8.20 4.90
CA ALA A 72 3.65 -9.11 4.35
C ALA A 72 3.12 -10.12 5.38
N ALA A 73 4.03 -10.77 6.14
CA ALA A 73 3.69 -11.74 7.18
C ALA A 73 2.77 -11.15 8.27
N PRO A 74 3.09 -10.00 8.92
CA PRO A 74 2.22 -9.42 9.92
C PRO A 74 0.88 -8.95 9.34
N ARG A 75 0.85 -8.40 8.10
CA ARG A 75 -0.43 -8.06 7.44
C ARG A 75 -1.33 -9.28 7.27
N ALA A 76 -0.77 -10.39 6.77
CA ALA A 76 -1.52 -11.64 6.61
C ALA A 76 -2.00 -12.20 7.95
N ALA A 77 -1.19 -12.14 9.00
CA ALA A 77 -1.59 -12.54 10.35
C ALA A 77 -2.74 -11.68 10.87
N GLY A 78 -2.68 -10.36 10.69
CA GLY A 78 -3.75 -9.43 11.03
C GLY A 78 -5.05 -9.72 10.27
N ILE A 79 -4.99 -9.95 8.96
CA ILE A 79 -6.16 -10.32 8.13
C ILE A 79 -6.81 -11.62 8.63
N ARG A 80 -6.01 -12.63 8.94
CA ARG A 80 -6.51 -13.91 9.49
C ARG A 80 -7.18 -13.71 10.84
N ALA A 81 -6.57 -12.90 11.69
CA ALA A 81 -7.12 -12.59 13.01
C ALA A 81 -8.37 -11.70 12.95
N ALA A 82 -8.51 -10.82 11.97
CA ALA A 82 -9.63 -9.90 11.84
C ALA A 82 -10.98 -10.59 11.97
N SER A 83 -11.93 -9.94 12.64
CA SER A 83 -13.27 -10.46 12.79
C SER A 83 -14.27 -9.83 11.84
N ALA A 84 -14.07 -8.63 11.28
CA ALA A 84 -15.04 -7.99 10.37
C ALA A 84 -15.10 -8.67 8.98
N PRO A 85 -16.19 -8.45 8.20
CA PRO A 85 -16.27 -8.94 6.82
C PRO A 85 -15.37 -8.16 5.85
N LEU A 86 -14.98 -6.93 6.21
CA LEU A 86 -14.05 -6.08 5.46
C LEU A 86 -12.76 -5.89 6.23
N VAL A 87 -11.64 -5.79 5.53
CA VAL A 87 -10.34 -5.48 6.11
C VAL A 87 -9.70 -4.33 5.35
N ALA A 88 -9.23 -3.30 6.06
CA ALA A 88 -8.34 -2.28 5.50
C ALA A 88 -6.96 -2.40 6.15
N LEU A 89 -5.92 -2.10 5.38
CA LEU A 89 -4.54 -2.11 5.83
C LEU A 89 -4.11 -0.65 6.05
N GLY A 90 -3.53 -0.32 7.21
CA GLY A 90 -2.96 1.01 7.45
C GLY A 90 -3.98 2.15 7.65
N GLU A 91 -3.71 3.29 7.00
CA GLU A 91 -4.37 4.58 7.24
C GLU A 91 -5.76 4.73 6.58
N ASP A 92 -6.16 3.78 5.75
CA ASP A 92 -7.43 3.82 5.03
C ASP A 92 -8.59 3.22 5.84
N HIS A 93 -9.75 3.84 5.72
CA HIS A 93 -10.98 3.54 6.47
C HIS A 93 -12.24 3.59 5.58
N GLY A 94 -12.08 3.33 4.27
CA GLY A 94 -13.19 3.24 3.31
C GLY A 94 -14.15 2.09 3.61
N PHE A 95 -15.33 2.41 4.14
CA PHE A 95 -16.40 1.43 4.33
C PHE A 95 -17.16 1.17 3.03
N HIS A 96 -17.31 -0.09 2.60
CA HIS A 96 -18.13 -0.44 1.43
C HIS A 96 -18.94 -1.73 1.62
N ARG A 97 -20.23 -1.69 1.26
CA ARG A 97 -21.12 -2.88 1.28
C ARG A 97 -21.35 -3.51 -0.10
N GLN A 98 -20.74 -2.92 -1.11
CA GLN A 98 -20.90 -3.27 -2.52
C GLN A 98 -20.16 -4.58 -2.88
N PRO A 99 -20.43 -5.20 -4.04
CA PRO A 99 -19.91 -6.53 -4.40
C PRO A 99 -18.44 -6.53 -4.86
N TRP A 100 -17.78 -5.37 -4.89
CA TRP A 100 -16.38 -5.27 -5.29
C TRP A 100 -15.47 -5.99 -4.30
N ALA A 101 -14.41 -6.64 -4.82
CA ALA A 101 -13.43 -7.35 -4.02
C ALA A 101 -12.55 -6.42 -3.20
N ALA A 102 -12.20 -5.26 -3.78
CA ALA A 102 -11.50 -4.18 -3.10
C ALA A 102 -12.05 -2.82 -3.51
N VAL A 103 -11.98 -1.87 -2.57
CA VAL A 103 -12.27 -0.46 -2.79
C VAL A 103 -11.09 0.38 -2.35
N GLY A 104 -10.58 1.17 -3.28
CA GLY A 104 -9.49 2.10 -3.05
C GLY A 104 -9.97 3.54 -2.89
N PRO A 105 -9.31 4.36 -2.07
CA PRO A 105 -9.60 5.77 -1.93
C PRO A 105 -8.86 6.60 -2.99
N ALA A 106 -9.27 7.85 -3.16
CA ALA A 106 -8.45 8.83 -3.86
C ALA A 106 -7.34 9.39 -2.96
N PHE A 107 -6.21 9.75 -3.57
CA PHE A 107 -5.05 10.26 -2.85
C PHE A 107 -4.93 11.78 -2.98
N THR A 108 -4.40 12.38 -1.93
CA THR A 108 -3.96 13.78 -1.88
C THR A 108 -2.65 13.88 -1.12
N ASN A 109 -1.88 14.94 -1.36
CA ASN A 109 -0.60 15.11 -0.68
C ASN A 109 -0.79 15.55 0.77
N GLY A 110 -0.24 14.79 1.73
CA GLY A 110 -0.33 15.04 3.16
C GLY A 110 0.80 15.91 3.73
N ASN A 111 1.87 16.19 2.97
CA ASN A 111 2.99 17.00 3.44
C ASN A 111 3.67 17.79 2.30
N PRO A 112 4.16 19.02 2.57
CA PRO A 112 4.66 19.91 1.52
C PRO A 112 6.01 19.48 0.93
N GLY A 113 6.34 20.05 -0.24
CA GLY A 113 7.66 19.97 -0.85
C GLY A 113 7.70 19.16 -2.15
N VAL A 114 8.68 19.48 -3.02
CA VAL A 114 8.83 18.85 -4.34
C VAL A 114 9.06 17.35 -4.22
N MET A 115 9.90 16.91 -3.27
CA MET A 115 10.15 15.48 -3.07
C MET A 115 8.89 14.72 -2.64
N SER A 116 8.07 15.34 -1.79
CA SER A 116 6.79 14.75 -1.37
C SER A 116 5.88 14.49 -2.58
N TRP A 117 5.75 15.49 -3.46
CA TRP A 117 4.99 15.33 -4.70
C TRP A 117 5.56 14.28 -5.63
N ILE A 118 6.89 14.17 -5.75
CA ILE A 118 7.52 13.17 -6.61
C ILE A 118 7.24 11.75 -6.10
N SER A 119 7.45 11.49 -4.81
CA SER A 119 7.10 10.20 -4.20
C SER A 119 5.62 9.88 -4.40
N LEU A 120 4.72 10.83 -4.13
CA LEU A 120 3.28 10.63 -4.32
C LEU A 120 2.89 10.34 -5.78
N VAL A 121 3.47 11.06 -6.74
CA VAL A 121 3.20 10.86 -8.18
C VAL A 121 3.71 9.50 -8.66
N MET A 122 4.84 9.04 -8.13
CA MET A 122 5.39 7.74 -8.49
C MET A 122 4.54 6.60 -7.97
N ASP A 123 4.20 6.64 -6.68
CA ASP A 123 3.56 5.51 -6.00
C ASP A 123 2.04 5.51 -6.19
N TYR A 124 1.43 6.71 -6.20
CA TYR A 124 -0.03 6.87 -6.18
C TYR A 124 -0.56 7.79 -7.29
N GLY A 125 0.27 8.15 -8.27
CA GLY A 125 -0.08 9.09 -9.34
C GLY A 125 -1.34 8.70 -10.11
N ARG A 126 -1.67 7.40 -10.19
CA ARG A 126 -2.91 6.88 -10.79
C ARG A 126 -4.18 7.30 -10.03
N TRP A 127 -4.12 7.32 -8.70
CA TRP A 127 -5.27 7.56 -7.81
C TRP A 127 -5.28 8.97 -7.21
N LEU A 128 -4.30 9.80 -7.59
CA LEU A 128 -4.19 11.19 -7.18
C LEU A 128 -5.35 12.03 -7.72
N LYS A 129 -5.93 12.89 -6.87
CA LYS A 129 -6.97 13.83 -7.29
C LYS A 129 -6.44 14.91 -8.24
N PRO A 130 -7.22 15.35 -9.24
CA PRO A 130 -8.59 14.94 -9.56
C PRO A 130 -8.65 13.57 -10.24
N VAL A 131 -9.57 12.71 -9.78
CA VAL A 131 -9.80 11.36 -10.31
C VAL A 131 -11.28 11.05 -10.35
N VAL A 132 -11.70 10.28 -11.35
CA VAL A 132 -13.08 9.81 -11.52
C VAL A 132 -13.20 8.43 -10.89
N GLY A 133 -14.27 8.23 -10.11
CA GLY A 133 -14.58 6.94 -9.51
C GLY A 133 -15.15 5.94 -10.50
N GLY A 134 -15.07 4.66 -10.15
CA GLY A 134 -15.59 3.60 -11.00
C GLY A 134 -14.87 2.27 -10.83
N VAL A 135 -15.37 1.27 -11.56
CA VAL A 135 -14.68 -0.02 -11.71
C VAL A 135 -13.34 0.23 -12.42
N THR A 136 -12.27 -0.29 -11.83
CA THR A 136 -10.89 -0.09 -12.29
C THR A 136 -10.14 -1.42 -12.26
N ASP A 137 -9.00 -1.47 -12.93
CA ASP A 137 -8.12 -2.64 -12.90
C ASP A 137 -7.15 -2.67 -11.70
N ASP A 138 -7.06 -1.57 -10.96
CA ASP A 138 -6.09 -1.42 -9.87
C ASP A 138 -6.56 -0.34 -8.89
N VAL A 139 -6.32 -0.60 -7.61
CA VAL A 139 -6.55 0.31 -6.48
C VAL A 139 -5.26 0.48 -5.68
N PRO A 140 -5.12 1.51 -4.81
CA PRO A 140 -3.94 1.71 -3.98
C PRO A 140 -3.72 0.54 -3.00
N GLY A 141 -3.10 -0.54 -3.45
CA GLY A 141 -3.04 -1.86 -2.80
C GLY A 141 -3.17 -1.92 -1.27
N HIS A 142 -2.08 -1.62 -0.56
CA HIS A 142 -2.08 -1.64 0.92
C HIS A 142 -2.83 -0.49 1.58
N ASN A 143 -3.45 0.39 0.82
CA ASN A 143 -4.28 1.50 1.29
C ASN A 143 -5.68 1.38 0.69
N SER A 144 -6.20 0.15 0.64
CA SER A 144 -7.54 -0.16 0.15
C SER A 144 -8.26 -1.03 1.18
N ALA A 145 -9.58 -1.01 1.14
CA ALA A 145 -10.44 -1.93 1.88
C ALA A 145 -10.77 -3.15 1.01
N TRP A 146 -10.79 -4.33 1.63
CA TRP A 146 -10.89 -5.63 0.96
C TRP A 146 -11.99 -6.48 1.58
N LYS A 147 -12.62 -7.33 0.78
CA LYS A 147 -13.44 -8.44 1.27
C LYS A 147 -12.55 -9.46 1.96
N ARG A 148 -12.74 -9.64 3.27
CA ARG A 148 -11.91 -10.56 4.06
C ARG A 148 -11.97 -11.99 3.53
N GLU A 149 -13.16 -12.45 3.16
CA GLU A 149 -13.37 -13.82 2.64
C GLU A 149 -12.51 -14.10 1.42
N LEU A 150 -12.45 -13.17 0.45
CA LEU A 150 -11.62 -13.31 -0.75
C LEU A 150 -10.12 -13.30 -0.43
N LEU A 151 -9.69 -12.53 0.57
CA LEU A 151 -8.31 -12.58 1.04
C LEU A 151 -7.97 -13.94 1.68
N LEU A 152 -8.91 -14.53 2.42
CA LEU A 152 -8.69 -15.82 3.07
C LEU A 152 -8.66 -17.00 2.10
N GLU A 153 -9.27 -16.89 0.93
CA GLU A 153 -9.19 -17.91 -0.13
C GLU A 153 -7.75 -18.15 -0.62
N TYR A 154 -6.84 -17.19 -0.44
CA TYR A 154 -5.42 -17.39 -0.75
C TYR A 154 -4.71 -18.30 0.25
N ASP A 155 -5.29 -18.55 1.43
CA ASP A 155 -4.76 -19.43 2.47
C ASP A 155 -3.25 -19.20 2.74
N THR A 156 -2.39 -20.19 2.45
CA THR A 156 -0.94 -20.11 2.62
C THR A 156 -0.28 -19.11 1.68
N ALA A 157 -0.89 -18.79 0.54
CA ALA A 157 -0.39 -17.82 -0.43
C ALA A 157 -0.72 -16.37 -0.06
N LEU A 158 -1.56 -16.11 0.95
CA LEU A 158 -1.98 -14.74 1.32
C LEU A 158 -0.77 -13.85 1.66
N GLU A 159 0.17 -14.37 2.42
CA GLU A 159 1.40 -13.65 2.78
C GLU A 159 2.15 -13.20 1.53
N ARG A 160 2.43 -14.13 0.61
CA ARG A 160 3.06 -13.80 -0.66
C ARG A 160 2.28 -12.74 -1.45
N MET A 161 0.96 -12.86 -1.53
CA MET A 161 0.13 -11.89 -2.24
C MET A 161 0.21 -10.50 -1.59
N MET A 162 0.41 -10.43 -0.27
CA MET A 162 0.61 -9.18 0.46
C MET A 162 1.96 -8.51 0.22
N GLN A 163 2.94 -9.18 -0.41
CA GLN A 163 4.19 -8.53 -0.83
C GLN A 163 3.96 -7.57 -2.00
N ALA A 164 3.04 -7.90 -2.90
CA ALA A 164 2.76 -7.12 -4.10
C ALA A 164 1.25 -7.15 -4.43
N PRO A 165 0.45 -6.26 -3.83
CA PRO A 165 -1.01 -6.22 -4.03
C PRO A 165 -1.46 -6.14 -5.49
N THR A 166 -0.68 -5.51 -6.37
CA THR A 166 -0.95 -5.49 -7.81
C THR A 166 -1.06 -6.89 -8.42
N LEU A 167 -0.28 -7.87 -7.95
CA LEU A 167 -0.40 -9.25 -8.42
C LEU A 167 -1.71 -9.90 -7.96
N MET A 168 -2.15 -9.55 -6.75
CA MET A 168 -3.43 -9.99 -6.21
C MET A 168 -4.61 -9.35 -6.94
N HIS A 169 -4.50 -8.08 -7.35
CA HIS A 169 -5.49 -7.45 -8.23
C HIS A 169 -5.64 -8.22 -9.54
N TRP A 170 -4.54 -8.52 -10.23
CA TRP A 170 -4.57 -9.28 -11.48
C TRP A 170 -5.21 -10.66 -11.31
N ASP A 171 -4.88 -11.37 -10.23
CA ASP A 171 -5.46 -12.68 -9.92
C ASP A 171 -6.97 -12.59 -9.60
N MET A 172 -7.38 -11.61 -8.79
CA MET A 172 -8.80 -11.37 -8.48
C MET A 172 -9.61 -11.04 -9.75
N GLN A 173 -9.05 -10.21 -10.63
CA GLN A 173 -9.69 -9.90 -11.91
C GLN A 173 -9.78 -11.12 -12.83
N ALA A 174 -8.74 -11.94 -12.89
CA ALA A 174 -8.75 -13.19 -13.64
C ALA A 174 -9.82 -14.18 -13.12
N LYS A 175 -10.15 -14.12 -11.83
CA LYS A 175 -11.27 -14.84 -11.18
C LYS A 175 -12.64 -14.17 -11.36
N GLY A 176 -12.71 -13.05 -12.09
CA GLY A 176 -13.95 -12.34 -12.39
C GLY A 176 -14.39 -11.34 -11.33
N HIS A 177 -13.56 -11.06 -10.32
CA HIS A 177 -13.86 -10.02 -9.34
C HIS A 177 -13.55 -8.62 -9.89
N GLN A 178 -14.24 -7.63 -9.34
CA GLN A 178 -14.07 -6.23 -9.70
C GLN A 178 -13.46 -5.44 -8.55
N LEU A 179 -12.64 -4.45 -8.90
CA LEU A 179 -12.09 -3.45 -7.98
C LEU A 179 -12.76 -2.10 -8.28
N TYR A 180 -12.90 -1.25 -7.28
CA TYR A 180 -13.55 0.04 -7.43
C TYR A 180 -12.75 1.16 -6.80
N LEU A 181 -12.63 2.29 -7.50
CA LEU A 181 -12.05 3.51 -6.96
C LEU A 181 -13.16 4.42 -6.45
N GLU A 182 -13.15 4.73 -5.16
CA GLU A 182 -14.11 5.63 -4.49
C GLU A 182 -13.49 7.02 -4.27
N PRO A 183 -13.79 8.02 -5.13
CA PRO A 183 -13.16 9.33 -5.08
C PRO A 183 -13.64 10.22 -3.92
N ALA A 184 -14.73 9.83 -3.24
CA ALA A 184 -15.20 10.49 -2.02
C ALA A 184 -14.38 10.07 -0.79
N ALA A 185 -13.91 8.81 -0.74
CA ALA A 185 -12.94 8.34 0.23
C ALA A 185 -11.56 8.93 -0.11
N LYS A 186 -10.86 9.47 0.89
CA LYS A 186 -9.63 10.23 0.68
C LYS A 186 -8.58 9.86 1.71
N VAL A 187 -7.35 9.72 1.24
CA VAL A 187 -6.16 9.61 2.08
C VAL A 187 -5.27 10.83 1.84
N HIS A 188 -4.85 11.46 2.92
CA HIS A 188 -3.80 12.47 2.94
C HIS A 188 -2.46 11.78 3.20
N HIS A 189 -1.82 11.29 2.14
CA HIS A 189 -0.64 10.44 2.29
C HIS A 189 0.60 11.27 2.63
N VAL A 190 1.26 10.94 3.74
CA VAL A 190 2.52 11.57 4.16
C VAL A 190 3.68 10.86 3.46
N ASN A 191 4.36 11.58 2.57
CA ASN A 191 5.38 11.02 1.70
C ASN A 191 6.79 11.23 2.24
N ILE A 192 7.72 10.39 1.79
CA ILE A 192 9.14 10.50 2.09
C ILE A 192 9.70 11.76 1.44
N THR A 193 10.32 12.63 2.24
CA THR A 193 10.92 13.90 1.75
C THR A 193 12.44 13.90 1.74
N ARG A 194 13.08 12.91 2.36
CA ARG A 194 14.54 12.79 2.46
C ARG A 194 15.07 11.85 1.41
N LEU A 195 16.00 12.32 0.57
CA LEU A 195 16.66 11.51 -0.47
C LEU A 195 17.25 10.20 0.07
N ALA A 196 17.90 10.27 1.25
CA ALA A 196 18.54 9.12 1.88
C ALA A 196 17.55 8.01 2.27
N SER A 197 16.27 8.33 2.49
CA SER A 197 15.21 7.36 2.75
C SER A 197 14.48 6.98 1.46
N PHE A 198 14.30 7.95 0.56
CA PHE A 198 13.59 7.80 -0.71
C PHE A 198 14.25 6.75 -1.62
N VAL A 199 15.57 6.86 -1.83
CA VAL A 199 16.31 5.97 -2.74
C VAL A 199 16.21 4.50 -2.33
N PRO A 200 16.56 4.09 -1.08
CA PRO A 200 16.45 2.68 -0.70
C PRO A 200 15.01 2.18 -0.72
N ASP A 201 14.05 2.99 -0.26
CA ASP A 201 12.63 2.60 -0.22
C ASP A 201 12.09 2.23 -1.61
N HIS A 202 12.27 3.11 -2.60
CA HIS A 202 11.78 2.87 -3.96
C HIS A 202 12.58 1.78 -4.69
N PHE A 203 13.89 1.69 -4.42
CA PHE A 203 14.72 0.61 -4.97
C PHE A 203 14.26 -0.76 -4.49
N TYR A 204 14.08 -0.92 -3.17
CA TYR A 204 13.66 -2.19 -2.58
C TYR A 204 12.21 -2.52 -2.92
N GLY A 205 11.30 -1.54 -2.91
CA GLY A 205 9.92 -1.73 -3.35
C GLY A 205 9.83 -2.26 -4.79
N ALA A 206 10.54 -1.62 -5.73
CA ALA A 206 10.62 -2.08 -7.12
C ALA A 206 11.21 -3.48 -7.26
N ARG A 207 12.25 -3.80 -6.47
CA ARG A 207 12.87 -5.13 -6.43
C ARG A 207 11.92 -6.20 -5.90
N VAL A 208 11.22 -5.93 -4.80
CA VAL A 208 10.22 -6.83 -4.20
C VAL A 208 9.11 -7.12 -5.22
N PHE A 209 8.57 -6.09 -5.87
CA PHE A 209 7.53 -6.26 -6.90
C PHE A 209 8.00 -7.14 -8.07
N ALA A 210 9.14 -6.82 -8.67
CA ALA A 210 9.65 -7.56 -9.82
C ALA A 210 9.99 -9.03 -9.46
N ALA A 211 10.56 -9.26 -8.28
CA ALA A 211 10.83 -10.61 -7.78
C ALA A 211 9.55 -11.41 -7.54
N ALA A 212 8.53 -10.80 -6.92
CA ALA A 212 7.23 -11.44 -6.70
C ALA A 212 6.55 -11.78 -8.03
N ARG A 213 6.56 -10.85 -8.99
CA ARG A 213 5.96 -11.04 -10.33
C ARG A 213 6.61 -12.19 -11.10
N ALA A 214 7.93 -12.34 -10.96
CA ALA A 214 8.71 -13.30 -11.72
C ALA A 214 9.01 -14.62 -10.99
N GLN A 215 8.38 -14.85 -9.84
CA GLN A 215 8.65 -16.01 -8.98
C GLN A 215 8.56 -17.35 -9.75
N ASN A 216 7.56 -17.48 -10.62
CA ASN A 216 7.28 -18.71 -11.36
C ASN A 216 7.75 -18.64 -12.84
N TRP A 217 8.54 -17.64 -13.20
CA TRP A 217 8.97 -17.45 -14.59
C TRP A 217 10.21 -18.28 -14.94
N PRO A 218 10.29 -18.82 -16.16
CA PRO A 218 11.54 -19.37 -16.69
C PRO A 218 12.65 -18.31 -16.72
N PHE A 219 13.90 -18.76 -16.60
CA PHE A 219 15.07 -17.87 -16.57
C PHE A 219 15.15 -16.93 -17.79
N ALA A 220 14.82 -17.42 -18.99
CA ALA A 220 14.82 -16.60 -20.20
C ALA A 220 13.84 -15.43 -20.13
N GLN A 221 12.64 -15.64 -19.57
CA GLN A 221 11.65 -14.59 -19.38
C GLN A 221 12.13 -13.57 -18.34
N ARG A 222 12.77 -14.03 -17.26
CA ARG A 222 13.38 -13.15 -16.25
C ARG A 222 14.46 -12.25 -16.86
N LEU A 223 15.34 -12.81 -17.70
CA LEU A 223 16.39 -12.05 -18.38
C LEU A 223 15.81 -11.06 -19.40
N PHE A 224 14.76 -11.46 -20.14
CA PHE A 224 14.06 -10.58 -21.07
C PHE A 224 13.50 -9.35 -20.36
N TYR A 225 12.81 -9.51 -19.21
CA TYR A 225 12.28 -8.37 -18.46
C TYR A 225 13.39 -7.57 -17.75
N ALA A 226 14.43 -8.23 -17.24
CA ALA A 226 15.58 -7.56 -16.64
C ALA A 226 16.32 -6.66 -17.64
N GLY A 227 16.53 -7.10 -18.89
CA GLY A 227 17.13 -6.24 -19.93
C GLY A 227 16.12 -5.27 -20.56
N GLY A 228 14.88 -5.72 -20.71
CA GLY A 228 13.81 -5.01 -21.38
C GLY A 228 13.29 -3.79 -20.63
N ASN A 229 13.47 -3.72 -19.30
CA ASN A 229 12.89 -2.66 -18.48
C ASN A 229 13.42 -1.25 -18.85
N LEU A 230 14.66 -1.17 -19.38
CA LEU A 230 15.23 0.08 -19.89
C LEU A 230 14.36 0.70 -21.01
N PHE A 231 13.69 -0.12 -21.82
CA PHE A 231 12.80 0.34 -22.89
C PHE A 231 11.42 0.78 -22.37
N LEU A 232 11.06 0.41 -21.14
CA LEU A 232 9.82 0.84 -20.49
C LEU A 232 9.98 2.20 -19.79
N MET A 233 11.21 2.65 -19.54
CA MET A 233 11.51 3.93 -18.89
C MET A 233 10.78 5.12 -19.53
N PRO A 234 10.74 5.31 -20.87
CA PRO A 234 10.03 6.44 -21.48
C PRO A 234 8.52 6.39 -21.23
N ARG A 235 7.92 5.18 -21.18
CA ARG A 235 6.50 4.99 -20.88
C ARG A 235 6.21 5.36 -19.43
N THR A 236 6.99 4.86 -18.49
CA THR A 236 6.85 5.16 -17.04
C THR A 236 7.00 6.66 -16.80
N PHE A 237 8.05 7.26 -17.36
CA PHE A 237 8.31 8.69 -17.22
C PHE A 237 7.19 9.55 -17.82
N ARG A 238 6.68 9.19 -19.01
CA ARG A 238 5.51 9.85 -19.62
C ARG A 238 4.26 9.71 -18.74
N GLY A 239 4.08 8.58 -18.08
CA GLY A 239 2.99 8.36 -17.12
C GLY A 239 3.06 9.36 -15.96
N TRP A 240 4.23 9.50 -15.32
CA TRP A 240 4.45 10.46 -14.24
C TRP A 240 4.23 11.91 -14.67
N LEU A 241 4.74 12.31 -15.85
CA LEU A 241 4.46 13.63 -16.41
C LEU A 241 2.97 13.84 -16.67
N GLY A 242 2.27 12.83 -17.18
CA GLY A 242 0.82 12.86 -17.37
C GLY A 242 0.06 13.04 -16.06
N HIS A 243 0.52 12.41 -14.98
CA HIS A 243 -0.05 12.61 -13.64
C HIS A 243 0.19 14.04 -13.12
N ILE A 244 1.40 14.59 -13.29
CA ILE A 244 1.72 15.98 -12.91
C ILE A 244 0.86 16.98 -13.67
N HIS A 245 0.68 16.77 -14.97
CA HIS A 245 -0.17 17.63 -15.80
C HIS A 245 -1.65 17.51 -15.40
N ARG A 246 -2.13 16.29 -15.12
CA ARG A 246 -3.52 16.06 -14.68
C ARG A 246 -3.88 16.81 -13.40
N ILE A 247 -2.92 16.97 -12.48
CA ILE A 247 -3.13 17.70 -11.23
C ILE A 247 -2.86 19.21 -11.35
N GLY A 248 -2.44 19.69 -12.53
CA GLY A 248 -2.24 21.12 -12.80
C GLY A 248 -1.03 21.74 -12.11
N LEU A 249 -0.02 20.94 -11.74
CA LEU A 249 1.16 21.40 -11.01
C LEU A 249 2.44 21.43 -11.87
N GLU A 250 2.31 21.40 -13.19
CA GLU A 250 3.44 21.35 -14.11
C GLU A 250 4.39 22.56 -13.98
N SER A 251 3.84 23.77 -13.85
CA SER A 251 4.62 25.01 -13.77
C SER A 251 5.39 25.13 -12.45
N GLU A 252 4.85 24.55 -11.38
CA GLU A 252 5.45 24.59 -10.05
C GLU A 252 6.48 23.47 -9.84
N LEU A 253 6.16 22.26 -10.30
CA LEU A 253 6.95 21.06 -10.02
C LEU A 253 8.04 20.84 -11.07
N LEU A 254 7.73 20.88 -12.37
CA LEU A 254 8.67 20.42 -13.40
C LEU A 254 10.02 21.16 -13.39
N PRO A 255 10.11 22.49 -13.17
CA PRO A 255 11.39 23.19 -13.11
C PRO A 255 12.31 22.68 -11.99
N LYS A 256 11.75 22.17 -10.90
CA LYS A 256 12.49 21.68 -9.72
C LYS A 256 12.60 20.16 -9.67
N ALA A 257 11.70 19.45 -10.34
CA ALA A 257 11.52 18.01 -10.23
C ALA A 257 12.39 17.22 -11.23
N TRP A 258 12.89 17.82 -12.32
CA TRP A 258 13.55 17.07 -13.39
C TRP A 258 14.70 16.16 -12.93
N PRO A 259 15.69 16.63 -12.14
CA PRO A 259 16.78 15.76 -11.66
C PRO A 259 16.27 14.64 -10.76
N LEU A 260 15.24 14.94 -9.96
CA LEU A 260 14.65 13.99 -9.03
C LEU A 260 13.83 12.93 -9.76
N LEU A 261 13.02 13.30 -10.76
CA LEU A 261 12.26 12.35 -11.59
C LEU A 261 13.18 11.42 -12.40
N LEU A 262 14.32 11.92 -12.89
CA LEU A 262 15.33 11.07 -13.55
C LEU A 262 16.01 10.11 -12.57
N LEU A 263 16.38 10.61 -11.39
CA LEU A 263 16.92 9.76 -10.31
C LEU A 263 15.91 8.67 -9.93
N SER A 264 14.67 9.05 -9.69
CA SER A 264 13.55 8.15 -9.41
C SER A 264 13.39 7.06 -10.46
N LEU A 265 13.43 7.45 -11.74
CA LEU A 265 13.30 6.51 -12.85
C LEU A 265 14.46 5.51 -12.86
N ALA A 266 15.69 5.97 -12.63
CA ALA A 266 16.86 5.10 -12.57
C ALA A 266 16.80 4.14 -11.37
N VAL A 267 16.44 4.65 -10.19
CA VAL A 267 16.31 3.89 -8.94
C VAL A 267 15.27 2.79 -9.08
N TRP A 268 14.06 3.15 -9.56
CA TRP A 268 12.98 2.19 -9.78
C TRP A 268 13.37 1.12 -10.79
N THR A 269 13.92 1.55 -11.93
CA THR A 269 14.31 0.63 -13.01
C THR A 269 15.37 -0.35 -12.52
N LEU A 270 16.41 0.12 -11.82
CA LEU A 270 17.46 -0.74 -11.28
C LEU A 270 16.91 -1.74 -10.26
N GLY A 271 15.98 -1.31 -9.40
CA GLY A 271 15.29 -2.18 -8.47
C GLY A 271 14.57 -3.32 -9.17
N GLU A 272 13.75 -3.01 -10.18
CA GLU A 272 13.07 -4.02 -10.99
C GLU A 272 14.04 -4.94 -11.74
N MET A 273 15.10 -4.39 -12.36
CA MET A 273 16.10 -5.19 -13.08
C MET A 273 16.75 -6.23 -12.16
N ILE A 274 17.10 -5.83 -10.93
CA ILE A 274 17.66 -6.72 -9.92
C ILE A 274 16.61 -7.69 -9.40
N GLY A 275 15.35 -7.26 -9.24
CA GLY A 275 14.25 -8.13 -8.83
C GLY A 275 13.98 -9.24 -9.85
N TYR A 276 13.90 -8.91 -11.14
CA TYR A 276 13.75 -9.89 -12.22
C TYR A 276 14.98 -10.81 -12.30
N GLY A 277 16.19 -10.26 -12.32
CA GLY A 277 17.43 -11.02 -12.54
C GLY A 277 17.87 -11.87 -11.35
N LEU A 278 17.87 -11.30 -10.15
CA LEU A 278 18.45 -11.90 -8.94
C LEU A 278 17.41 -12.25 -7.86
N GLY A 279 16.15 -11.85 -8.04
CA GLY A 279 15.09 -12.09 -7.06
C GLY A 279 15.16 -11.14 -5.85
N MET A 280 14.33 -11.45 -4.85
CA MET A 280 14.03 -10.54 -3.74
C MET A 280 15.22 -10.31 -2.80
N GLY A 281 16.03 -11.34 -2.51
CA GLY A 281 17.15 -11.21 -1.59
C GLY A 281 16.70 -10.82 -0.18
N ARG A 282 17.29 -9.75 0.39
CA ARG A 282 16.92 -9.13 1.68
C ARG A 282 16.21 -7.78 1.50
N ALA A 283 15.44 -7.64 0.41
CA ALA A 283 14.75 -6.40 0.08
C ALA A 283 13.42 -6.23 0.83
N GLU A 284 12.93 -7.30 1.46
CA GLU A 284 11.77 -7.26 2.34
C GLU A 284 12.21 -7.33 3.80
#